data_AF-A0AAF3F210-F1
#
_entry.id   AF-A0AAF3F210-F1
#
_cell.length_a   1.000
_cell.length_b   1.000
_cell.length_c   1.000
_cell.angle_alpha   90.00
_cell.angle_beta   90.00
_cell.angle_gamma   90.00
#
_symmetry.space_group_name_H-M   'P 1'
#
loop_
_entity.id
_entity.type
_entity.pdbx_description
1 polymer ?
#
loop_
_entity_poly.entity_id
_entity_poly.type
_entity_poly.pdbx_seq_one_letter_code
_entity_poly.pdbx_strand_id
1 'polypeptide(L)'
;MLGVLFLAFFPAIVLGFFQQQDKDDLLRVHNNLRAQIALGKFTAKGKLVPPAADMRKIKWSPSLESSAQNYSEKCIFEHSQTNGVGENLYMSWSSAVDGIEGKGGEKG
;
A
#
# COMPACT_ATOMS: atom_id res chain seq x y z
N MET A 1 1.14 52.05 -0.48
CA MET A 1 0.01 51.22 0.02
C MET A 1 0.21 49.84 -0.57
N LEU A 2 1.01 48.96 0.03
CA LEU A 2 0.72 48.09 1.19
C LEU A 2 -0.38 47.05 0.91
N GLY A 3 0.00 45.76 0.96
CA GLY A 3 -0.88 44.58 1.08
C GLY A 3 -1.45 44.07 -0.24
N VAL A 4 -1.45 42.78 -0.58
CA VAL A 4 -1.53 41.61 0.29
C VAL A 4 -0.81 40.42 -0.35
N LEU A 5 0.22 39.94 0.35
CA LEU A 5 0.82 38.63 0.14
C LEU A 5 -0.11 37.60 0.81
N PHE A 6 -1.03 36.99 0.07
CA PHE A 6 -1.73 35.80 0.58
C PHE A 6 -0.79 34.60 0.43
N LEU A 7 0.20 34.51 1.32
CA LEU A 7 0.73 33.22 1.72
C LEU A 7 -0.38 32.52 2.49
N ALA A 8 -1.25 31.82 1.78
CA ALA A 8 -2.01 30.74 2.38
C ALA A 8 -1.02 29.61 2.66
N PHE A 9 -0.26 29.78 3.74
CA PHE A 9 0.24 28.65 4.52
C PHE A 9 -1.02 28.01 5.10
N PHE A 10 -1.72 27.22 4.27
CA PHE A 10 -2.55 26.16 4.83
C PHE A 10 -1.56 25.34 5.64
N PRO A 11 -1.69 25.25 6.98
CA PRO A 11 -0.99 24.20 7.68
C PRO A 11 -1.47 22.94 6.96
N ALA A 12 -0.57 22.29 6.23
CA ALA A 12 -0.85 21.01 5.64
C ALA A 12 -1.14 20.10 6.82
N ILE A 13 -2.42 20.00 7.19
CA ILE A 13 -2.91 18.83 7.88
C ILE A 13 -2.68 17.75 6.83
N VAL A 14 -1.53 17.08 6.95
CA VAL A 14 -1.22 15.89 6.17
C VAL A 14 -2.18 14.82 6.67
N LEU A 15 -3.42 14.90 6.24
CA LEU A 15 -4.30 13.74 6.19
C LEU A 15 -3.56 12.76 5.27
N GLY A 16 -3.22 11.59 5.81
CA GLY A 16 -2.54 10.55 5.07
C GLY A 16 -3.38 10.20 3.85
N PHE A 17 -2.98 10.72 2.70
CA PHE A 17 -3.57 10.33 1.42
C PHE A 17 -2.48 9.60 0.66
N PHE A 18 -2.81 8.42 0.17
CA PHE A 18 -1.93 7.67 -0.72
C PHE A 18 -1.59 8.56 -1.92
N GLN A 19 -0.30 8.81 -2.17
CA GLN A 19 0.09 9.53 -3.38
C GLN A 19 -0.19 8.64 -4.59
N GLN A 20 -0.46 9.22 -5.77
CA GLN A 20 -0.76 8.43 -6.97
C GLN A 20 0.37 7.44 -7.29
N GLN A 21 1.62 7.87 -7.09
CA GLN A 21 2.80 7.02 -7.27
C GLN A 21 2.76 5.79 -6.35
N ASP A 22 2.37 5.95 -5.08
CA ASP A 22 2.27 4.83 -4.14
C ASP A 22 1.18 3.83 -4.58
N LYS A 23 0.04 4.33 -5.07
CA LYS A 23 -1.06 3.50 -5.59
C LYS A 23 -0.60 2.66 -6.77
N ASP A 24 0.12 3.30 -7.69
CA ASP A 24 0.65 2.68 -8.89
C ASP A 24 1.72 1.65 -8.56
N ASP A 25 2.60 1.96 -7.60
CA ASP A 25 3.64 1.05 -7.13
C ASP A 25 3.06 -0.19 -6.45
N LEU A 26 2.09 -0.01 -5.54
CA LEU A 26 1.38 -1.13 -4.92
C LEU A 26 0.69 -2.01 -5.96
N LEU A 27 -0.06 -1.42 -6.89
CA LEU A 27 -0.70 -2.19 -7.96
C LEU A 27 0.30 -2.90 -8.84
N ARG A 28 1.41 -2.25 -9.18
CA ARG A 28 2.46 -2.82 -10.02
C ARG A 28 3.08 -4.04 -9.36
N VAL A 29 3.49 -3.92 -8.09
CA VAL A 29 4.10 -5.03 -7.35
C VAL A 29 3.15 -6.23 -7.25
N HIS A 30 1.91 -6.01 -6.84
CA HIS A 30 0.92 -7.09 -6.72
C HIS A 30 0.64 -7.76 -8.06
N ASN A 31 0.41 -6.98 -9.12
CA ASN A 31 0.11 -7.54 -10.43
C ASN A 31 1.31 -8.26 -11.05
N ASN A 32 2.54 -7.78 -10.82
CA ASN A 32 3.75 -8.47 -11.26
C ASN A 32 3.92 -9.82 -10.57
N LEU A 33 3.72 -9.90 -9.25
CA LEU A 33 3.77 -11.16 -8.51
C LEU A 33 2.68 -12.14 -8.99
N ARG A 34 1.45 -11.65 -9.14
CA ARG A 34 0.33 -12.46 -9.67
C ARG A 34 0.62 -12.99 -11.07
N ALA A 35 1.23 -12.19 -11.95
CA ALA A 35 1.62 -12.61 -13.28
C ALA A 35 2.73 -13.67 -13.26
N GLN A 36 3.74 -13.51 -12.40
CA GLN A 36 4.80 -14.51 -12.26
C GLN A 36 4.26 -15.86 -11.78
N ILE A 37 3.32 -15.85 -10.83
CA ILE A 37 2.63 -17.07 -10.37
C ILE A 37 1.81 -17.68 -11.52
N ALA A 38 1.01 -16.88 -12.23
CA ALA A 38 0.18 -17.35 -13.34
C ALA A 38 1.01 -18.05 -14.43
N LEU A 39 2.19 -17.50 -14.73
CA LEU A 39 3.14 -18.03 -15.71
C LEU A 39 3.97 -19.22 -15.21
N GLY A 40 3.83 -19.64 -13.95
CA GLY A 40 4.64 -20.71 -13.35
C GLY A 40 6.13 -20.33 -13.25
N LYS A 41 6.43 -19.05 -12.99
CA LYS A 41 7.81 -18.51 -12.89
C LYS A 41 8.19 -18.09 -11.47
N PHE A 42 7.27 -18.21 -10.51
CA PHE A 42 7.48 -17.76 -9.14
C PHE A 42 7.92 -18.91 -8.22
N THR A 43 9.02 -18.73 -7.50
CA THR A 43 9.53 -19.67 -6.51
C THR A 43 9.27 -19.14 -5.11
N ALA A 44 8.61 -19.92 -4.26
CA ALA A 44 8.39 -19.61 -2.87
C ALA A 44 9.04 -20.69 -1.99
N LYS A 45 9.86 -20.28 -1.00
CA LYS A 45 10.55 -21.21 -0.09
C LYS A 45 11.31 -22.33 -0.81
N GLY A 46 12.01 -21.98 -1.90
CA GLY A 46 12.79 -22.93 -2.71
C GLY A 46 11.97 -23.87 -3.59
N LYS A 47 10.64 -23.72 -3.67
CA LYS A 47 9.76 -24.54 -4.51
C LYS A 47 9.05 -23.68 -5.55
N LEU A 48 9.01 -24.17 -6.79
CA LEU A 48 8.24 -23.53 -7.85
C LEU A 48 6.74 -23.61 -7.51
N VAL A 49 6.07 -22.47 -7.54
CA VAL A 49 4.62 -22.40 -7.35
C VAL A 49 3.94 -22.86 -8.65
N PRO A 50 2.96 -23.78 -8.60
CA PRO A 50 2.24 -24.22 -9.79
C PRO A 50 1.59 -23.05 -10.55
N PRO A 51 1.56 -23.08 -11.89
CA PRO A 51 0.88 -22.05 -12.68
C PRO A 51 -0.61 -22.03 -12.35
N ALA A 52 -1.19 -20.84 -12.39
CA ALA A 52 -2.61 -20.62 -12.10
C ALA A 52 -3.35 -20.19 -13.38
N ALA A 53 -4.43 -20.91 -13.71
CA ALA A 53 -5.38 -20.48 -14.73
C ALA A 53 -6.31 -19.38 -14.20
N ASP A 54 -6.75 -18.48 -15.08
CA ASP A 54 -7.68 -17.36 -14.77
C ASP A 54 -7.23 -16.45 -13.61
N MET A 55 -5.92 -16.21 -13.48
CA MET A 55 -5.39 -15.26 -12.48
C MET A 55 -5.74 -13.82 -12.87
N ARG A 56 -6.74 -13.23 -12.22
CA ARG A 56 -7.22 -11.87 -12.53
C ARG A 56 -6.19 -10.79 -12.20
N LYS A 57 -6.08 -9.78 -13.06
CA LYS A 57 -5.36 -8.54 -12.76
C LYS A 57 -6.19 -7.69 -11.77
N ILE A 58 -5.58 -7.25 -10.67
CA ILE A 58 -6.25 -6.40 -9.69
C ILE A 58 -6.20 -4.92 -10.11
N LYS A 59 -7.21 -4.15 -9.69
CA LYS A 59 -7.34 -2.72 -9.93
C LYS A 59 -7.47 -1.99 -8.59
N TRP A 60 -7.12 -0.72 -8.58
CA TRP A 60 -7.30 0.13 -7.40
C TRP A 60 -8.79 0.30 -7.09
N SER A 61 -9.13 0.35 -5.81
CA SER A 61 -10.49 0.63 -5.35
C SER A 61 -10.46 1.76 -4.32
N PRO A 62 -11.02 2.94 -4.63
CA PRO A 62 -11.05 4.07 -3.69
C PRO A 62 -11.73 3.73 -2.35
N SER A 63 -12.75 2.86 -2.36
CA SER A 63 -13.43 2.46 -1.12
C SER A 63 -12.55 1.60 -0.21
N LEU A 64 -11.71 0.72 -0.80
CA LEU A 64 -10.75 -0.09 -0.04
C LEU A 64 -9.59 0.76 0.46
N GLU A 65 -9.14 1.74 -0.32
CA GLU A 65 -8.15 2.75 0.11
C GLU A 65 -8.66 3.51 1.34
N SER A 66 -9.87 4.08 1.29
CA SER A 66 -10.43 4.81 2.42
C SER A 66 -10.59 3.92 3.66
N SER A 67 -11.01 2.67 3.47
CA SER A 67 -11.10 1.69 4.57
C SER A 67 -9.74 1.42 5.20
N ALA A 68 -8.70 1.17 4.39
CA ALA A 68 -7.35 0.88 4.86
C ALA A 68 -6.72 2.10 5.54
N GLN A 69 -6.88 3.29 4.97
CA GLN A 69 -6.37 4.54 5.54
C GLN A 69 -6.98 4.81 6.91
N ASN A 70 -8.32 4.81 7.01
CA ASN A 70 -9.05 5.03 8.27
C ASN A 70 -8.66 4.01 9.35
N TYR A 71 -8.33 2.78 8.96
CA TYR A 71 -7.92 1.76 9.90
C TYR A 71 -6.46 1.93 10.35
N SER A 72 -5.55 2.26 9.42
CA SER A 72 -4.14 2.51 9.73
C SER A 72 -3.92 3.66 10.70
N GLU A 73 -4.78 4.69 10.66
CA GLU A 73 -4.74 5.86 11.55
C GLU A 73 -5.01 5.52 13.03
N LYS A 74 -5.60 4.35 13.31
CA LYS A 74 -5.77 3.87 14.69
C LYS A 74 -4.45 3.41 15.32
N CYS A 75 -3.40 3.22 14.53
CA CYS A 75 -2.09 2.76 14.97
C CYS A 75 -2.14 1.44 15.77
N ILE A 76 -3.06 0.53 15.40
CA ILE A 76 -3.20 -0.80 15.99
C ILE A 76 -2.75 -1.87 14.98
N PHE A 77 -2.03 -2.89 15.45
CA PHE A 77 -1.59 -4.02 14.63
C PHE A 77 -2.51 -5.24 14.81
N GLU A 78 -3.78 -5.07 14.47
CA GLU A 78 -4.82 -6.10 14.59
C GLU A 78 -5.73 -6.05 13.37
N HIS A 79 -6.45 -7.13 13.04
CA HIS A 79 -7.34 -7.13 11.87
C HIS A 79 -8.66 -6.39 12.13
N SER A 80 -9.11 -5.60 11.15
CA SER A 80 -10.31 -4.75 11.29
C SER A 80 -11.64 -5.49 11.40
N GLN A 81 -11.66 -6.78 11.04
CA GLN A 81 -12.88 -7.61 10.92
C GLN A 81 -13.90 -7.04 9.92
N THR A 82 -13.47 -6.26 8.94
CA THR A 82 -14.35 -5.71 7.91
C THR A 82 -14.93 -6.82 7.04
N ASN A 83 -16.25 -7.01 7.10
CA ASN A 83 -16.93 -8.08 6.37
C ASN A 83 -16.74 -7.96 4.85
N GLY A 84 -16.43 -9.09 4.20
CA GLY A 84 -16.28 -9.17 2.75
C GLY A 84 -14.98 -8.59 2.18
N VAL A 85 -14.02 -8.22 3.04
CA VAL A 85 -12.71 -7.69 2.63
C VAL A 85 -11.60 -8.60 3.16
N GLY A 86 -10.69 -9.03 2.28
CA GLY A 86 -9.42 -9.63 2.70
C GLY A 86 -8.43 -8.54 3.09
N GLU A 87 -7.72 -8.71 4.19
CA GLU A 87 -6.85 -7.68 4.77
C GLU A 87 -5.45 -8.22 5.03
N ASN A 88 -4.44 -7.46 4.62
CA ASN A 88 -3.03 -7.68 4.95
C ASN A 88 -2.53 -6.48 5.75
N LEU A 89 -1.72 -6.73 6.78
CA LEU A 89 -1.12 -5.70 7.63
C LEU A 89 0.40 -5.79 7.59
N TYR A 90 1.06 -4.64 7.61
CA TYR A 90 2.50 -4.51 7.76
C TYR A 90 2.80 -3.35 8.71
N MET A 91 3.78 -3.55 9.60
CA MET A 91 4.24 -2.52 10.53
C MET A 91 5.76 -2.57 10.62
N SER A 92 6.37 -1.40 10.71
CA SER A 92 7.80 -1.23 10.94
C SER A 92 8.01 -0.23 12.06
N TRP A 93 8.98 -0.49 12.92
CA TRP A 93 9.36 0.40 14.02
C TRP A 93 10.67 1.10 13.66
N SER A 94 10.73 2.41 13.85
CA SER A 94 11.94 3.20 13.68
C SER A 94 11.98 4.28 14.75
N SER A 95 13.16 4.54 15.30
CA SER A 95 13.42 5.70 16.16
C SER A 95 13.74 6.97 15.35
N ALA A 96 13.97 6.83 14.04
CA ALA A 96 14.13 7.93 13.09
C ALA A 96 12.83 8.13 12.31
N VAL A 97 12.38 9.38 12.18
CA VAL A 97 11.28 9.77 11.29
C VAL A 97 11.82 9.83 9.86
N ASP A 98 12.19 8.68 9.32
CA ASP A 98 12.46 8.55 7.89
C ASP A 98 11.14 8.22 7.19
N GLY A 99 10.87 8.92 6.09
CA GLY A 99 9.74 8.57 5.23
C GLY A 99 9.86 7.11 4.83
N ILE A 100 8.88 6.29 5.20
CA ILE A 100 8.84 4.89 4.78
C ILE A 100 8.51 4.90 3.29
N GLU A 101 9.51 5.06 2.43
CA GLU A 101 9.37 4.72 1.01
C GLU A 101 8.99 3.24 0.97
N GLY A 102 7.82 2.93 0.40
CA GLY A 102 7.23 1.59 0.29
C GLY A 102 8.01 0.60 -0.59
N LYS A 103 9.34 0.63 -0.57
CA LYS A 103 10.19 -0.39 -1.18
C LYS A 103 10.33 -1.53 -0.18
N GLY A 104 9.36 -2.43 -0.19
CA GLY A 104 9.40 -3.67 0.58
C GLY A 104 10.68 -4.45 0.25
N GLY A 105 11.70 -4.29 1.10
CA GLY A 105 12.91 -5.08 1.09
C GLY A 105 12.72 -6.33 1.92
N GLU A 106 13.00 -7.49 1.32
CA GLU A 106 13.10 -8.77 2.01
C GLU A 106 14.30 -8.70 2.97
N LYS A 107 14.05 -8.60 4.29
CA LYS A 107 15.10 -8.81 5.28
C LYS A 107 15.16 -10.31 5.56
N GLY A 108 16.23 -10.94 5.06
CA GLY A 108 16.60 -12.32 5.38
C GLY A 108 17.11 -12.48 6.80
#